data_AF-A0A5K1EFV6-F1
#
_entry.id   AF-A0A5K1EFV6-F1
#
_cell.length_a   1.000
_cell.length_b   1.000
_cell.length_c   1.000
_cell.angle_alpha   90.00
_cell.angle_beta   90.00
_cell.angle_gamma   90.00
#
_symmetry.space_group_name_H-M   'P 1'
#
loop_
_entity.id
_entity.type
_entity.pdbx_description
1 polymer ?
#
loop_
_entity_poly.entity_id
_entity_poly.type
_entity_poly.pdbx_seq_one_letter_code
_entity_poly.pdbx_strand_id
1 'polypeptide(L)' 'KAAQQISIPVPEGCTDPNAANFDPTARSDDGSCLYQF' A
#
# COMPACT_ATOMS: atom_id res chain seq x y z
N LYS A 1 26.78 9.98 0.96
CA LYS A 1 26.15 8.64 1.02
C LYS A 1 24.81 8.74 0.31
N ALA A 2 24.80 8.61 -1.01
CA ALA A 2 23.56 8.58 -1.78
C ALA A 2 22.98 7.16 -1.66
N ALA A 3 21.72 7.06 -1.24
CA ALA A 3 21.01 5.79 -1.14
C ALA A 3 20.96 5.16 -2.53
N GLN A 4 21.68 4.06 -2.71
CA GLN A 4 21.59 3.25 -3.91
C GLN A 4 20.20 2.61 -3.90
N GLN A 5 19.39 3.01 -4.88
CA GLN A 5 18.02 2.57 -5.11
C GLN A 5 18.01 1.09 -5.50
N ILE A 6 18.12 0.19 -4.52
CA ILE A 6 17.62 -1.16 -4.67
C ILE A 6 16.10 -1.01 -4.54
N SER A 7 15.43 -0.89 -5.69
CA SER A 7 13.97 -0.86 -5.78
C SER A 7 13.44 -2.24 -5.40
N ILE A 8 13.44 -2.56 -4.11
CA ILE A 8 12.45 -3.49 -3.58
C ILE A 8 11.18 -2.65 -3.56
N PRO A 9 10.22 -2.84 -4.49
CA PRO A 9 8.96 -2.14 -4.39
C PRO A 9 8.36 -2.53 -3.05
N VAL A 10 8.26 -1.56 -2.14
CA VAL A 10 7.38 -1.72 -0.97
C VAL A 10 6.01 -1.99 -1.58
N PRO A 11 5.35 -3.12 -1.29
CA PRO A 11 4.03 -3.36 -1.83
C PRO A 11 3.12 -2.22 -1.40
N GLU A 12 2.54 -1.50 -2.36
CA GLU A 12 1.62 -0.39 -2.12
C GLU A 12 0.21 -0.82 -2.52
N GLY A 13 -0.78 -0.43 -1.73
CA GLY A 13 -2.18 -0.80 -1.89
C GLY A 13 -2.96 -0.39 -0.64
N CYS A 14 -4.26 -0.65 -0.60
CA CYS A 14 -5.07 -0.25 0.54
C CYS A 14 -4.68 -1.03 1.81
N THR A 15 -4.29 -0.31 2.86
CA THR A 15 -3.88 -0.93 4.15
C THR A 15 -4.99 -0.97 5.20
N ASP A 16 -6.17 -0.43 4.89
CA ASP A 16 -7.33 -0.41 5.79
C ASP A 16 -8.16 -1.71 5.66
N PRO A 17 -8.27 -2.53 6.72
CA PRO A 17 -9.06 -3.77 6.69
C PRO A 17 -10.57 -3.55 6.55
N ASN A 18 -11.07 -2.33 6.71
CA ASN A 18 -12.48 -2.00 6.52
C ASN A 18 -12.81 -1.56 5.09
N ALA A 19 -11.81 -1.38 4.23
CA ALA A 19 -12.02 -1.06 2.82
C ALA A 19 -12.35 -2.32 2.01
N ALA A 20 -13.15 -2.15 0.95
CA ALA A 20 -13.56 -3.23 0.06
C ALA A 20 -12.40 -3.84 -0.75
N ASN A 21 -11.30 -3.08 -0.92
CA ASN A 21 -10.10 -3.46 -1.65
C ASN A 21 -8.85 -3.58 -0.74
N PHE A 22 -9.04 -3.93 0.54
CA PHE A 22 -7.94 -4.19 1.46
C PHE A 22 -6.92 -5.18 0.86
N ASP A 23 -5.65 -4.79 0.82
CA ASP A 23 -4.53 -5.62 0.39
C ASP A 23 -3.66 -6.00 1.60
N PRO A 24 -3.70 -7.26 2.07
CA PRO A 24 -2.91 -7.70 3.23
C PRO A 24 -1.40 -7.75 2.95
N THR A 25 -0.98 -7.64 1.69
CA THR A 25 0.43 -7.58 1.30
C THR A 25 0.96 -6.15 1.28
N ALA A 26 0.07 -5.15 1.19
CA ALA A 26 0.43 -3.74 1.19
C ALA A 26 1.09 -3.34 2.51
N ARG A 27 2.22 -2.65 2.39
CA ARG A 27 3.00 -2.11 3.52
C ARG A 27 2.94 -0.60 3.61
N SER A 28 2.44 0.05 2.56
CA SER A 28 2.17 1.48 2.48
C SER A 28 0.84 1.68 1.78
N ASP A 29 0.02 2.58 2.35
CA ASP A 29 -1.25 2.96 1.75
C ASP A 29 -1.01 3.80 0.50
N ASP A 30 -1.63 3.43 -0.61
CA ASP A 30 -1.54 4.16 -1.88
C ASP A 30 -2.69 5.17 -2.07
N GLY A 31 -3.58 5.30 -1.09
CA GLY A 31 -4.76 6.16 -1.16
C GLY A 31 -5.88 5.63 -2.06
N SER A 32 -5.81 4.38 -2.52
CA SER A 32 -6.83 3.76 -3.36
C SER A 32 -7.97 3.09 -2.58
N CYS A 33 -7.99 3.16 -1.24
CA CYS A 33 -9.00 2.50 -0.42
C CYS A 33 -10.45 2.87 -0.82
N LEU A 34 -11.25 1.84 -1.06
CA LEU A 34 -12.64 1.93 -1.48
C LEU A 34 -13.55 1.65 -0.27
N TYR A 35 -14.26 2.67 0.17
CA TYR A 35 -15.24 2.57 1.25
C TYR A 35 -16.65 2.58 0.66
N GLN A 36 -17.45 1.58 1.04
CA GLN A 36 -18.86 1.52 0.68
C GLN A 36 -19.66 2.26 1.77
N PHE A 37 -20.25 3.40 1.42
CA PHE A 37 -21.22 4.12 2.26
C PHE A 37 -22.63 3.57 2.05
#